data_AF-A0A7K5EV93-F1
#
_entry.id   AF-A0A7K5EV93-F1
#
_cell.length_a   1.000
_cell.length_b   1.000
_cell.length_c   1.000
_cell.angle_alpha   90.00
_cell.angle_beta   90.00
_cell.angle_gamma   90.00
#
_symmetry.space_group_name_H-M   'P 1'
#
loop_
_entity.id
_entity.type
_entity.pdbx_description
1 polymer ?
#
loop_
_entity_poly.entity_id
_entity_poly.type
_entity_poly.pdbx_seq_one_letter_code
_entity_poly.pdbx_strand_id
1 'polypeptide(L)'
;TTKFTSPLDIPVEFVEKNVKLRGKLHHITEKGLEVEHIPISIPFFTAIQRKWQPQGLLLIRLAGLELAPGATAWLKQELLPKQPLWFQLLGRDSSALECLVLVHKGGLLSTCLNEELLSQGLARAARIEGLPHHSRLYWKLHKRLLRAELKAVKKNKGIWKDQSYSERVQEHISSNKFLQRLKQFVSW
;
A
#
# COMPACT_ATOMS: atom_id res chain seq x y z
N THR A 1 17.85 -5.62 -16.13
CA THR A 1 16.98 -4.43 -15.95
C THR A 1 17.70 -3.41 -15.10
N THR A 2 17.50 -2.12 -15.36
CA THR A 2 18.16 -1.01 -14.67
C THR A 2 17.60 -0.83 -13.25
N LYS A 3 18.44 -0.40 -12.31
CA LYS A 3 18.01 -0.06 -10.95
C LYS A 3 17.43 1.36 -10.96
N PHE A 4 16.18 1.51 -10.56
CA PHE A 4 15.56 2.82 -10.36
C PHE A 4 16.04 3.44 -9.05
N THR A 5 16.45 4.70 -9.10
CA THR A 5 16.95 5.45 -7.95
C THR A 5 16.08 6.66 -7.60
N SER A 6 15.35 7.18 -8.58
CA SER A 6 14.35 8.23 -8.43
C SER A 6 13.00 7.74 -8.98
N PRO A 7 11.87 8.23 -8.45
CA PRO A 7 10.56 7.99 -9.04
C PRO A 7 10.51 8.33 -10.54
N LEU A 8 11.18 9.40 -10.96
CA LEU A 8 11.20 9.87 -12.34
C LEU A 8 11.90 8.91 -13.31
N ASP A 9 12.83 8.09 -12.81
CA ASP A 9 13.55 7.08 -13.59
C ASP A 9 12.63 5.94 -14.04
N ILE A 10 11.48 5.76 -13.37
CA ILE A 10 10.52 4.70 -13.67
C ILE A 10 9.70 5.10 -14.89
N PRO A 11 9.69 4.30 -15.98
CA PRO A 11 8.92 4.62 -17.17
C PRO A 11 7.42 4.71 -16.88
N VAL A 12 6.72 5.62 -17.55
CA VAL A 12 5.29 5.87 -17.31
C VAL A 12 4.46 4.62 -17.61
N GLU A 13 4.88 3.81 -18.59
CA GLU A 13 4.21 2.58 -18.98
C GLU A 13 4.20 1.55 -17.84
N PHE A 14 5.17 1.60 -16.91
CA PHE A 14 5.19 0.72 -15.75
C PHE A 14 4.10 1.07 -14.75
N VAL A 15 3.80 2.36 -14.60
CA VAL A 15 2.72 2.87 -13.75
C VAL A 15 1.38 2.52 -14.40
N GLU A 16 1.21 2.81 -15.69
CA GLU A 16 -0.02 2.51 -16.43
C GLU A 16 -0.36 1.01 -16.44
N LYS A 17 0.65 0.14 -16.60
CA LYS A 17 0.50 -1.32 -16.56
C LYS A 17 0.42 -1.88 -15.14
N ASN A 18 0.53 -1.05 -14.11
CA ASN A 18 0.52 -1.43 -12.71
C ASN A 18 1.55 -2.52 -12.38
N VAL A 19 2.78 -2.34 -12.87
CA VAL A 19 3.85 -3.33 -12.73
C VAL A 19 4.24 -3.50 -11.27
N LYS A 20 4.49 -4.76 -10.88
CA LYS A 20 5.06 -5.10 -9.57
C LYS A 20 6.57 -5.06 -9.66
N LEU A 21 7.17 -4.22 -8.84
CA LEU A 21 8.61 -4.15 -8.66
C LEU A 21 9.00 -4.77 -7.33
N ARG A 22 10.21 -5.33 -7.30
CA ARG A 22 10.78 -5.90 -6.08
C ARG A 22 11.63 -4.84 -5.39
N GLY A 23 11.53 -4.75 -4.07
CA GLY A 23 12.31 -3.83 -3.29
C GLY A 23 12.74 -4.39 -1.94
N LYS A 24 13.52 -3.57 -1.24
CA LYS A 24 13.99 -3.83 0.10
C LYS A 24 13.75 -2.62 0.96
N LEU A 25 13.06 -2.81 2.08
CA LEU A 25 12.78 -1.74 3.02
C LEU A 25 14.07 -1.28 3.72
N HIS A 26 14.31 0.02 3.75
CA HIS A 26 15.40 0.61 4.54
C HIS A 26 14.86 1.38 5.73
N HIS A 27 14.00 2.38 5.47
CA HIS A 27 13.49 3.27 6.51
C HIS A 27 11.98 3.44 6.41
N ILE A 28 11.37 3.71 7.56
CA ILE A 28 9.95 4.05 7.70
C ILE A 28 9.89 5.48 8.21
N THR A 29 9.42 6.38 7.36
CA THR A 29 9.27 7.80 7.65
C THR A 29 7.79 8.13 7.88
N GLU A 30 7.52 9.37 8.29
CA GLU A 30 6.13 9.86 8.40
C GLU A 30 5.47 10.02 7.02
N LYS A 31 6.27 10.29 5.99
CA LYS A 31 5.80 10.47 4.62
C LYS A 31 5.52 9.13 3.92
N GLY A 32 6.20 8.05 4.31
CA GLY A 32 6.04 6.74 3.70
C GLY A 32 7.18 5.76 3.99
N LEU A 33 7.36 4.79 3.10
CA LEU A 33 8.39 3.75 3.17
C LEU A 33 9.53 4.08 2.21
N GLU A 34 10.76 4.12 2.70
CA GLU A 34 11.94 4.24 1.86
C GLU A 34 12.43 2.85 1.46
N VAL A 35 12.39 2.59 0.16
CA VAL A 35 12.61 1.27 -0.41
C VAL A 35 13.68 1.35 -1.49
N GLU A 36 14.68 0.50 -1.37
CA GLU A 36 15.63 0.28 -2.45
C GLU A 36 15.03 -0.67 -3.48
N HIS A 37 15.02 -0.28 -4.75
CA HIS A 37 14.61 -1.17 -5.83
C HIS A 37 15.64 -2.27 -6.07
N ILE A 38 15.18 -3.53 -6.09
CA ILE A 38 16.00 -4.69 -6.44
C ILE A 38 15.60 -5.17 -7.84
N PRO A 39 16.45 -4.96 -8.86
CA PRO A 39 16.16 -5.46 -10.20
C PRO A 39 16.03 -6.99 -10.18
N ILE A 40 14.95 -7.49 -10.78
CA ILE A 40 14.80 -8.94 -11.02
C ILE A 40 15.87 -9.31 -12.05
N SER A 41 16.82 -10.15 -11.64
CA SER A 41 18.03 -10.41 -12.42
C SER A 41 18.26 -11.91 -12.65
N ILE A 42 18.87 -12.21 -13.80
CA ILE A 42 19.24 -13.56 -14.25
C ILE A 42 20.62 -13.89 -13.66
N PRO A 43 20.85 -15.12 -13.15
CA PRO A 43 21.94 -15.44 -12.21
C PRO A 43 23.38 -15.06 -12.64
N PHE A 44 23.71 -14.95 -13.92
CA PHE A 44 25.11 -14.94 -14.38
C PHE A 44 25.81 -13.56 -14.47
N PHE A 45 25.11 -12.42 -14.52
CA PHE A 45 25.74 -11.11 -14.82
C PHE A 45 25.73 -10.08 -13.66
N THR A 46 25.41 -10.49 -12.43
CA THR A 46 24.83 -9.55 -11.44
C THR A 46 25.76 -9.12 -10.30
N ALA A 47 26.89 -9.79 -10.08
CA ALA A 47 27.75 -9.53 -8.93
C ALA A 47 28.51 -8.19 -9.07
N ILE A 48 29.04 -7.92 -10.26
CA ILE A 48 29.80 -6.70 -10.54
C ILE A 48 28.84 -5.51 -10.63
N GLN A 49 27.72 -5.64 -11.33
CA GLN A 49 26.74 -4.55 -11.48
C GLN A 49 26.17 -4.06 -10.13
N ARG A 50 26.00 -4.94 -9.13
CA ARG A 50 25.52 -4.55 -7.79
C ARG A 50 26.49 -3.64 -7.02
N LYS A 51 27.80 -3.74 -7.27
CA LYS A 51 28.83 -3.00 -6.53
C LYS A 51 28.97 -1.53 -6.98
N TRP A 52 28.57 -1.23 -8.22
CA TRP A 52 28.73 0.08 -8.85
C TRP A 52 27.43 0.89 -8.97
N GLN A 53 26.31 0.34 -8.51
CA GLN A 53 25.02 1.02 -8.63
C GLN A 53 24.78 1.93 -7.41
N PRO A 54 24.41 3.19 -7.62
CA PRO A 54 24.09 4.10 -6.52
C PRO A 54 23.00 3.52 -5.61
N GLN A 55 23.15 3.78 -4.31
CA GLN A 55 22.17 3.41 -3.29
C GLN A 55 21.04 4.43 -3.28
N GLY A 56 20.25 4.48 -4.36
CA GLY A 56 19.04 5.29 -4.41
C GLY A 56 17.90 4.63 -3.64
N LEU A 57 17.22 5.43 -2.82
CA LEU A 57 16.02 5.04 -2.08
C LEU A 57 14.80 5.69 -2.75
N LEU A 58 13.79 4.87 -3.05
CA LEU A 58 12.50 5.32 -3.54
C LEU A 58 11.57 5.54 -2.36
N LEU A 59 10.99 6.74 -2.26
CA LEU A 59 9.93 7.01 -1.31
C LEU A 59 8.61 6.45 -1.83
N ILE A 60 8.02 5.51 -1.08
CA ILE A 60 6.76 4.86 -1.42
C ILE A 60 5.68 5.30 -0.43
N ARG A 61 4.60 5.85 -0.96
CA ARG A 61 3.36 6.17 -0.24
C ARG A 61 2.36 5.05 -0.46
N LEU A 62 1.68 4.65 0.61
CA LEU A 62 0.67 3.61 0.55
C LEU A 62 -0.60 4.19 -0.09
N ALA A 63 -0.89 3.73 -1.31
CA ALA A 63 -2.00 4.24 -2.10
C ALA A 63 -3.36 3.94 -1.47
N GLY A 64 -4.29 4.89 -1.58
CA GLY A 64 -5.68 4.74 -1.14
C GLY A 64 -5.85 4.69 0.38
N LEU A 65 -4.88 5.22 1.14
CA LEU A 65 -4.90 5.22 2.60
C LEU A 65 -4.63 6.63 3.14
N GLU A 66 -5.37 6.99 4.17
CA GLU A 66 -5.03 8.10 5.06
C GLU A 66 -4.55 7.51 6.39
N LEU A 67 -3.27 7.71 6.73
CA LEU A 67 -2.66 7.11 7.92
C LEU A 67 -3.10 7.84 9.19
N ALA A 68 -3.51 7.08 10.21
CA ALA A 68 -3.83 7.63 11.51
C ALA A 68 -2.58 7.88 12.37
N PRO A 69 -2.66 8.77 13.38
CA PRO A 69 -1.63 8.89 14.41
C PRO A 69 -1.37 7.52 15.06
N GLY A 70 -0.12 7.05 15.01
CA GLY A 70 0.28 5.73 15.54
C GLY A 70 0.45 4.62 14.49
N ALA A 71 0.00 4.83 13.24
CA ALA A 71 0.20 3.86 12.15
C ALA A 71 1.69 3.60 11.88
N THR A 72 2.51 4.64 11.94
CA THR A 72 3.97 4.58 11.74
C THR A 72 4.68 3.75 12.80
N ALA A 73 4.24 3.84 14.07
CA ALA A 73 4.78 3.01 15.16
C ALA A 73 4.45 1.53 14.93
N TRP A 74 3.23 1.23 14.52
CA TRP A 74 2.84 -0.14 14.16
C TRP A 74 3.63 -0.67 12.97
N LEU A 75 3.84 0.14 11.92
CA LEU A 75 4.65 -0.25 10.76
C LEU A 75 6.09 -0.61 11.15
N LYS A 76 6.69 0.12 12.09
CA LYS A 76 8.03 -0.17 12.64
C LYS A 76 8.09 -1.47 13.44
N GLN A 77 6.98 -1.89 14.05
CA GLN A 77 6.90 -3.18 14.76
C GLN A 77 6.65 -4.35 13.80
N GLU A 78 5.83 -4.13 12.78
CA GLU A 78 5.42 -5.19 11.84
C GLU A 78 6.49 -5.48 10.77
N LEU A 79 7.19 -4.46 10.31
CA LEU A 79 8.17 -4.59 9.23
C LEU A 79 9.58 -4.72 9.78
N LEU A 80 10.28 -5.76 9.34
CA LEU A 80 11.68 -5.94 9.67
C LEU A 80 12.54 -4.98 8.84
N PRO A 81 13.62 -4.41 9.42
CA PRO A 81 14.58 -3.67 8.64
C PRO A 81 15.16 -4.57 7.55
N LYS A 82 15.39 -4.03 6.36
CA LYS A 82 15.97 -4.79 5.23
C LYS A 82 15.09 -5.94 4.72
N GLN A 83 13.81 -5.99 5.09
CA GLN A 83 12.87 -7.00 4.61
C GLN A 83 12.61 -6.85 3.11
N PRO A 84 12.63 -7.95 2.33
CA PRO A 84 12.22 -7.93 0.94
C PRO A 84 10.71 -7.73 0.84
N LEU A 85 10.29 -6.89 -0.09
CA LEU A 85 8.89 -6.60 -0.36
C LEU A 85 8.65 -6.45 -1.86
N TRP A 86 7.39 -6.55 -2.25
CA TRP A 86 6.92 -6.21 -3.58
C TRP A 86 6.07 -4.95 -3.49
N PHE A 87 6.26 -4.04 -4.43
CA PHE A 87 5.42 -2.85 -4.53
C PHE A 87 4.84 -2.76 -5.93
N GLN A 88 3.52 -2.67 -6.00
CA GLN A 88 2.79 -2.50 -7.24
C GLN A 88 2.59 -1.00 -7.48
N LEU A 89 3.14 -0.50 -8.58
CA LEU A 89 3.00 0.90 -8.97
C LEU A 89 1.54 1.18 -9.33
N LEU A 90 0.96 2.22 -8.72
CA LEU A 90 -0.38 2.70 -9.08
C LEU A 90 -0.33 4.15 -9.54
N GLY A 91 0.53 4.97 -8.95
CA GLY A 91 0.73 6.38 -9.31
C GLY A 91 2.18 6.78 -9.11
N ARG A 92 2.56 7.89 -9.74
CA ARG A 92 3.89 8.47 -9.62
C ARG A 92 3.79 9.98 -9.51
N ASP A 93 4.37 10.51 -8.44
CA ASP A 93 4.65 11.92 -8.26
C ASP A 93 6.13 12.22 -8.59
N SER A 94 6.51 13.49 -8.56
CA SER A 94 7.90 13.91 -8.74
C SER A 94 8.83 13.44 -7.62
N SER A 95 8.32 13.27 -6.40
CA SER A 95 9.11 12.94 -5.20
C SER A 95 8.78 11.59 -4.58
N ALA A 96 7.62 10.99 -4.90
CA ALA A 96 7.17 9.74 -4.30
C ALA A 96 6.38 8.88 -5.28
N LEU A 97 6.29 7.59 -4.97
CA LEU A 97 5.48 6.62 -5.70
C LEU A 97 4.26 6.25 -4.88
N GLU A 98 3.09 6.23 -5.51
CA GLU A 98 1.89 5.66 -4.91
C GLU A 98 1.79 4.18 -5.24
N CYS A 99 1.87 3.32 -4.22
CA CYS A 99 1.92 1.88 -4.44
C CYS A 99 1.01 1.09 -3.50
N LEU A 100 0.67 -0.14 -3.94
CA LEU A 100 0.28 -1.21 -3.03
C LEU A 100 1.52 -1.98 -2.61
N VAL A 101 1.69 -2.19 -1.32
CA VAL A 101 2.84 -2.93 -0.79
C VAL A 101 2.42 -4.33 -0.36
N LEU A 102 3.18 -5.31 -0.80
CA LEU A 102 3.00 -6.74 -0.54
C LEU A 102 4.23 -7.25 0.20
N VAL A 103 4.01 -7.76 1.41
CA VAL A 103 5.07 -8.27 2.29
C VAL A 103 4.84 -9.74 2.59
N HIS A 104 5.93 -10.49 2.69
CA HIS A 104 5.89 -11.90 3.11
C HIS A 104 6.04 -11.96 4.63
N LYS A 105 5.02 -12.50 5.31
CA LYS A 105 4.99 -12.62 6.79
C LYS A 105 5.35 -14.02 7.31
N GLY A 106 5.91 -14.88 6.45
CA GLY A 106 6.25 -16.27 6.76
C GLY A 106 5.50 -17.26 5.88
N GLY A 107 6.15 -18.35 5.48
CA GLY A 107 5.61 -19.33 4.54
C GLY A 107 5.43 -18.77 3.11
N LEU A 108 4.44 -19.31 2.39
CA LEU A 108 4.13 -18.95 1.00
C LEU A 108 3.08 -17.82 0.87
N LEU A 109 2.59 -17.27 1.99
CA LEU A 109 1.54 -16.26 1.98
C LEU A 109 2.14 -14.84 1.97
N SER A 110 1.69 -14.04 1.01
CA SER A 110 1.98 -12.59 0.96
C SER A 110 0.75 -11.82 1.41
N THR A 111 0.96 -10.79 2.22
CA THR A 111 -0.10 -9.93 2.75
C THR A 111 0.04 -8.55 2.15
N CYS A 112 -1.08 -7.94 1.75
CA CYS A 112 -1.11 -6.55 1.33
C CYS A 112 -1.10 -5.65 2.57
N LEU A 113 -0.04 -4.87 2.72
CA LEU A 113 0.16 -3.98 3.86
C LEU A 113 -0.95 -2.92 3.94
N ASN A 114 -1.43 -2.43 2.79
CA ASN A 114 -2.52 -1.45 2.72
C ASN A 114 -3.80 -1.99 3.36
N GLU A 115 -4.17 -3.24 3.04
CA GLU A 115 -5.35 -3.89 3.62
C GLU A 115 -5.19 -4.19 5.10
N GLU A 116 -3.98 -4.58 5.51
CA GLU A 116 -3.68 -4.88 6.91
C GLU A 116 -3.88 -3.64 7.79
N LEU A 117 -3.33 -2.49 7.39
CA LEU A 117 -3.48 -1.21 8.09
C LEU A 117 -4.95 -0.83 8.29
N LEU A 118 -5.76 -0.98 7.23
CA LEU A 118 -7.20 -0.73 7.32
C LEU A 118 -7.88 -1.70 8.27
N SER A 119 -7.53 -3.00 8.19
CA SER A 119 -8.14 -4.05 9.02
C SER A 119 -7.81 -3.93 10.51
N GLN A 120 -6.67 -3.30 10.85
CA GLN A 120 -6.28 -2.97 12.22
C GLN A 120 -6.85 -1.62 12.68
N GLY A 121 -7.49 -0.86 11.80
CA GLY A 121 -8.02 0.47 12.11
C GLY A 121 -6.93 1.51 12.32
N LEU A 122 -5.79 1.35 11.65
CA LEU A 122 -4.64 2.27 11.71
C LEU A 122 -4.60 3.23 10.51
N ALA A 123 -5.54 3.07 9.57
CA ALA A 123 -5.73 3.95 8.44
C ALA A 123 -7.21 4.03 8.07
N ARG A 124 -7.56 5.06 7.29
CA ARG A 124 -8.86 5.20 6.62
C ARG A 124 -8.72 4.98 5.13
N ALA A 125 -9.76 4.46 4.49
CA ALA A 125 -9.73 4.30 3.04
C ALA A 125 -9.88 5.67 2.37
N ALA A 126 -8.91 6.01 1.52
CA ALA A 126 -8.89 7.26 0.76
C ALA A 126 -9.03 6.99 -0.74
N ARG A 127 -9.12 8.07 -1.53
CA ARG A 127 -9.08 7.99 -2.98
C ARG A 127 -7.70 7.50 -3.42
N ILE A 128 -7.68 6.66 -4.46
CA ILE A 128 -6.44 6.26 -5.13
C ILE A 128 -6.21 7.27 -6.24
N GLU A 129 -5.22 8.16 -6.11
CA GLU A 129 -4.97 9.24 -7.07
C GLU A 129 -4.34 8.71 -8.37
N GLY A 130 -3.47 7.69 -8.26
CA GLY A 130 -2.82 7.08 -9.41
C GLY A 130 -3.68 6.27 -10.39
N LEU A 131 -4.92 5.85 -10.03
CA LEU A 131 -5.74 5.03 -10.92
C LEU A 131 -6.91 5.79 -11.58
N PRO A 132 -7.17 5.58 -12.88
CA PRO A 132 -8.38 6.09 -13.52
C PRO A 132 -9.65 5.47 -12.91
N HIS A 133 -10.63 6.32 -12.56
CA HIS A 133 -11.91 5.92 -11.93
C HIS A 133 -12.74 4.93 -12.77
N HIS A 134 -12.53 4.91 -14.08
CA HIS A 134 -13.22 4.00 -14.99
C HIS A 134 -12.55 2.61 -15.09
N SER A 135 -11.36 2.43 -14.50
CA SER A 135 -10.65 1.15 -14.56
C SER A 135 -11.32 0.09 -13.67
N ARG A 136 -11.49 -1.13 -14.20
CA ARG A 136 -11.95 -2.27 -13.41
C ARG A 136 -11.03 -2.57 -12.22
N LEU A 137 -9.73 -2.29 -12.36
CA LEU A 137 -8.75 -2.45 -11.29
C LEU A 137 -9.01 -1.48 -10.14
N TYR A 138 -9.40 -0.24 -10.44
CA TYR A 138 -9.72 0.77 -9.44
C TYR A 138 -10.84 0.27 -8.54
N TRP A 139 -11.97 -0.13 -9.14
CA TRP A 139 -13.12 -0.64 -8.39
C TRP A 139 -12.80 -1.90 -7.61
N LYS A 140 -12.00 -2.82 -8.18
CA LYS A 140 -11.59 -4.04 -7.48
C LYS A 140 -10.74 -3.73 -6.24
N LEU A 141 -9.76 -2.83 -6.36
CA LEU A 141 -8.89 -2.45 -5.25
C LEU A 141 -9.64 -1.63 -4.21
N HIS A 142 -10.38 -0.62 -4.64
CA HIS A 142 -11.18 0.23 -3.76
C HIS A 142 -12.20 -0.59 -2.95
N LYS A 143 -12.88 -1.55 -3.59
CA LYS A 143 -13.78 -2.50 -2.91
C LYS A 143 -13.06 -3.33 -1.84
N ARG A 144 -11.80 -3.75 -2.08
CA ARG A 144 -11.02 -4.52 -1.10
C ARG A 144 -10.62 -3.67 0.09
N LEU A 145 -10.16 -2.43 -0.15
CA LEU A 145 -9.81 -1.47 0.91
C LEU A 145 -11.03 -1.17 1.80
N LEU A 146 -12.16 -0.81 1.19
CA LEU A 146 -13.41 -0.55 1.93
C LEU A 146 -13.88 -1.75 2.76
N ARG A 147 -13.73 -2.98 2.24
CA ARG A 147 -14.03 -4.19 3.01
C ARG A 147 -13.13 -4.35 4.24
N ALA A 148 -11.85 -4.03 4.12
CA ALA A 148 -10.92 -4.08 5.24
C ALA A 148 -11.25 -3.02 6.30
N GLU A 149 -11.59 -1.81 5.88
CA GLU A 149 -12.04 -0.74 6.77
C GLU A 149 -13.33 -1.11 7.51
N LEU A 150 -14.35 -1.59 6.79
CA LEU A 150 -15.59 -2.08 7.38
C LEU A 150 -15.37 -3.19 8.41
N LYS A 151 -14.39 -4.07 8.17
CA LYS A 151 -14.00 -5.13 9.12
C LYS A 151 -13.42 -4.54 10.40
N ALA A 152 -12.64 -3.47 10.32
CA ALA A 152 -12.08 -2.80 11.48
C ALA A 152 -13.14 -2.03 12.28
N VAL A 153 -14.08 -1.37 11.59
CA VAL A 153 -15.26 -0.73 12.21
C VAL A 153 -16.09 -1.76 12.96
N LYS A 154 -16.46 -2.88 12.32
CA LYS A 154 -17.23 -3.95 12.97
C LYS A 154 -16.52 -4.55 14.20
N LYS A 155 -15.19 -4.54 14.20
CA LYS A 155 -14.38 -5.08 15.30
C LYS A 155 -13.96 -4.02 16.34
N ASN A 156 -14.42 -2.77 16.19
CA ASN A 156 -14.02 -1.64 17.04
C ASN A 156 -12.49 -1.58 17.25
N LYS A 157 -11.72 -1.68 16.16
CA LYS A 157 -10.25 -1.70 16.20
C LYS A 157 -9.64 -0.33 15.93
N GLY A 158 -8.49 -0.06 16.54
CA GLY A 158 -7.70 1.15 16.28
C GLY A 158 -8.51 2.43 16.53
N ILE A 159 -8.55 3.31 15.52
CA ILE A 159 -9.31 4.59 15.55
C ILE A 159 -10.82 4.40 15.70
N TRP A 160 -11.35 3.21 15.44
CA TRP A 160 -12.77 2.91 15.50
C TRP A 160 -13.27 2.51 16.89
N LYS A 161 -12.41 2.56 17.92
CA LYS A 161 -12.82 2.35 19.31
C LYS A 161 -13.69 3.48 19.86
N ASP A 162 -13.49 4.69 19.33
CA ASP A 162 -14.26 5.86 19.73
C ASP A 162 -15.62 5.87 18.99
N GLN A 163 -16.70 5.83 19.76
CA GLN A 163 -18.07 5.70 19.26
C GLN A 163 -18.44 6.86 18.31
N SER A 164 -17.98 8.08 18.61
CA SER A 164 -18.23 9.27 17.78
C SER A 164 -17.70 9.12 16.35
N TYR A 165 -16.51 8.53 16.19
CA TYR A 165 -15.94 8.26 14.87
C TYR A 165 -16.65 7.12 14.14
N SER A 166 -17.08 6.09 14.88
CA SER A 166 -17.80 4.96 14.32
C SER A 166 -19.18 5.35 13.77
N GLU A 167 -19.89 6.24 14.46
CA GLU A 167 -21.23 6.73 14.11
C GLU A 167 -21.19 7.57 12.83
N ARG A 168 -20.27 8.53 12.72
CA ARG A 168 -20.10 9.37 11.50
C ARG A 168 -19.81 8.54 10.26
N VAL A 169 -19.05 7.46 10.41
CA VAL A 169 -18.74 6.56 9.28
C VAL A 169 -19.90 5.61 8.99
N GLN A 170 -20.65 5.16 9.99
CA GLN A 170 -21.91 4.43 9.75
C GLN A 170 -22.93 5.29 9.01
N GLU A 171 -23.00 6.59 9.29
CA GLU A 171 -23.81 7.55 8.54
C GLU A 171 -23.31 7.74 7.09
N HIS A 172 -21.99 7.79 6.89
CA HIS A 172 -21.41 7.83 5.54
C HIS A 172 -21.67 6.52 4.75
N ILE A 173 -21.66 5.38 5.44
CA ILE A 173 -21.97 4.06 4.87
C ILE A 173 -23.47 3.95 4.55
N SER A 174 -24.34 4.49 5.41
CA SER A 174 -25.79 4.46 5.22
C SER A 174 -26.24 5.43 4.13
N SER A 175 -25.56 6.57 3.96
CA SER A 175 -25.87 7.52 2.87
C SER A 175 -25.40 7.03 1.50
N ASN A 176 -24.32 6.24 1.43
CA ASN A 176 -23.75 5.81 0.16
C ASN A 176 -24.30 4.43 -0.30
N LYS A 177 -25.19 4.42 -1.31
CA LYS A 177 -25.83 3.21 -1.87
C LYS A 177 -24.84 2.10 -2.25
N PHE A 178 -23.60 2.44 -2.65
CA PHE A 178 -22.56 1.46 -2.96
C PHE A 178 -22.03 0.74 -1.72
N LEU A 179 -21.78 1.49 -0.63
CA LEU A 179 -21.33 0.94 0.64
C LEU A 179 -22.42 0.11 1.32
N GLN A 180 -23.69 0.52 1.21
CA GLN A 180 -24.83 -0.29 1.66
C GLN A 180 -24.86 -1.67 0.99
N ARG A 181 -24.69 -1.72 -0.34
CA ARG A 181 -24.60 -3.00 -1.07
C ARG A 181 -23.41 -3.83 -0.59
N LEU A 182 -22.25 -3.22 -0.35
CA LEU A 182 -21.08 -3.94 0.21
C LEU A 182 -21.34 -4.48 1.62
N LYS A 183 -22.03 -3.72 2.48
CA LYS A 183 -22.40 -4.14 3.83
C LYS A 183 -23.24 -5.43 3.81
N GLN A 184 -24.18 -5.56 2.87
CA GLN A 184 -25.01 -6.76 2.65
C GLN A 184 -24.20 -7.99 2.19
N PHE A 185 -23.10 -7.79 1.45
CA PHE A 185 -22.23 -8.89 1.00
C PHE A 185 -21.18 -9.34 2.03
N VAL A 186 -20.97 -8.59 3.11
CA VAL A 186 -19.99 -8.89 4.18
C VAL A 186 -20.72 -9.29 5.47
N SER A 187 -22.05 -9.45 5.43
CA SER A 187 -22.87 -9.93 6.54
C SER A 187 -23.20 -11.44 6.45
N TRP A 188 -22.41 -12.20 5.68
CA TRP A 188 -22.40 -13.66 5.67
C TRP A 188 -21.06 -14.17 6.19
#